data_AF-A0A2K3P7M1-F1
#
_entry.id   AF-A0A2K3P7M1-F1
#
_cell.length_a   1.000
_cell.length_b   1.000
_cell.length_c   1.000
_cell.angle_alpha   90.00
_cell.angle_beta   90.00
_cell.angle_gamma   90.00
#
_symmetry.space_group_name_H-M   'P 1'
#
loop_
_entity.id
_entity.type
_entity.pdbx_description
1 polymer ?
#
loop_
_entity_poly.entity_id
_entity_poly.type
_entity_poly.pdbx_seq_one_letter_code
_entity_poly.pdbx_strand_id
1 'polypeptide(L)'
;MSESIKLDLEHDRMKSLWLSQRDVMELCMGKQELSITILRLWLTYLNRLSINVGKNDLYGFIDPCFIQSQHDPTNAEAYIQNKLSDDKKECYLAPYHNKQNNVVFLCSLERKPDKNIIHIVDSALDGYHKLQGVQKKKPTWIYPICQRQPESYESGYYIMIHTLNIVSAGIINLWMKVFGNPEPFQEDELVNVRQRCASLILDFIQGV
;
A
#
# COMPACT_ATOMS: atom_id res chain seq x y z
N MET A 1 -0.95 -16.60 26.40
CA MET A 1 -1.72 -16.71 25.14
C MET A 1 -1.86 -15.30 24.61
N SER A 2 -1.24 -14.95 23.48
CA SER A 2 -1.43 -13.61 22.91
C SER A 2 -2.81 -13.57 22.25
N GLU A 3 -3.69 -12.71 22.74
CA GLU A 3 -4.96 -12.44 22.08
C GLU A 3 -4.68 -11.83 20.71
N SER A 4 -5.28 -12.42 19.67
CA SER A 4 -5.20 -11.94 18.30
C SER A 4 -6.60 -11.85 17.74
N ILE A 5 -6.88 -10.76 17.02
CA ILE A 5 -8.20 -10.45 16.47
C ILE A 5 -8.19 -10.79 14.99
N LYS A 6 -9.14 -11.61 14.54
CA LYS A 6 -9.31 -11.89 13.11
C LYS A 6 -10.15 -10.78 12.47
N LEU A 7 -9.63 -10.17 11.41
CA LEU A 7 -10.29 -9.11 10.64
C LEU A 7 -10.45 -9.54 9.19
N ASP A 8 -11.64 -9.38 8.61
CA ASP A 8 -11.89 -9.67 7.19
C ASP A 8 -11.58 -8.43 6.34
N LEU A 9 -10.76 -8.60 5.30
CA LEU A 9 -10.28 -7.50 4.47
C LEU A 9 -11.24 -7.22 3.32
N GLU A 10 -11.98 -6.12 3.42
CA GLU A 10 -13.03 -5.76 2.45
C GLU A 10 -12.50 -5.50 1.03
N HIS A 11 -11.25 -5.04 0.92
CA HIS A 11 -10.60 -4.76 -0.37
C HIS A 11 -10.10 -6.03 -1.08
N ASP A 12 -10.09 -7.17 -0.38
CA ASP A 12 -9.62 -8.46 -0.88
C ASP A 12 -10.55 -9.56 -0.34
N ARG A 13 -11.69 -9.75 -1.02
CA ARG A 13 -12.90 -10.50 -0.60
C ARG A 13 -12.69 -11.92 -0.07
N MET A 14 -11.50 -12.49 -0.20
CA MET A 14 -11.17 -13.84 0.27
C MET A 14 -10.12 -13.87 1.40
N LYS A 15 -9.72 -12.72 1.95
CA LYS A 15 -8.60 -12.65 2.89
C LYS A 15 -9.01 -12.09 4.24
N SER A 16 -8.63 -12.83 5.27
CA SER A 16 -8.60 -12.35 6.65
C SER A 16 -7.17 -12.07 7.09
N LEU A 17 -6.97 -11.10 7.97
CA LEU A 17 -5.72 -10.92 8.70
C LEU A 17 -5.91 -11.20 10.19
N TRP A 18 -4.82 -11.52 10.87
CA TRP A 18 -4.76 -11.63 12.32
C TRP A 18 -4.00 -10.43 12.86
N LEU A 19 -4.66 -9.63 13.68
CA LEU A 19 -4.10 -8.47 14.34
C LEU A 19 -3.64 -8.88 15.75
N SER A 20 -2.34 -8.83 16.01
CA SER A 20 -1.79 -9.13 17.32
C SER A 20 -1.76 -7.90 18.22
N GLN A 21 -1.67 -8.11 19.54
CA GLN A 21 -1.40 -7.03 20.48
C GLN A 21 -0.15 -6.20 20.08
N ARG A 22 0.87 -6.83 19.52
CA ARG A 22 2.08 -6.16 19.06
C ARG A 22 1.79 -5.16 17.94
N ASP A 23 1.00 -5.56 16.94
CA ASP A 23 0.63 -4.68 15.82
C ASP A 23 -0.12 -3.43 16.33
N VAL A 24 -1.03 -3.61 17.30
CA VAL A 24 -1.76 -2.50 17.93
C VAL A 24 -0.81 -1.58 18.70
N MET A 25 0.12 -2.14 19.48
CA MET A 25 1.08 -1.35 20.24
C MET A 25 2.03 -0.56 19.33
N GLU A 26 2.49 -1.16 18.22
CA GLU A 26 3.30 -0.49 17.21
C GLU A 26 2.59 0.75 16.66
N LEU A 27 1.32 0.61 16.27
CA LEU A 27 0.48 1.72 15.79
C LEU A 27 0.26 2.81 16.87
N CYS A 28 -0.05 2.41 18.10
CA CYS A 28 -0.33 3.35 19.20
C CYS A 28 0.92 4.14 19.62
N MET A 29 2.07 3.48 19.71
CA MET A 29 3.32 4.12 20.12
C MET A 29 3.84 5.09 19.05
N GLY A 30 3.65 4.78 17.76
CA GLY A 30 4.10 5.63 16.66
C GLY A 30 5.62 5.73 16.49
N LYS A 31 6.39 5.01 17.30
CA LYS A 31 7.87 5.04 17.35
C LYS A 31 8.51 3.72 16.94
N GLN A 32 7.75 2.91 16.21
CA GLN A 32 8.17 1.58 15.75
C GLN A 32 7.79 1.44 14.28
N GLU A 33 8.54 0.58 13.59
CA GLU A 33 8.30 0.26 12.19
C GLU A 33 6.97 -0.49 12.08
N LEU A 34 6.09 0.00 11.22
CA LEU A 34 4.79 -0.63 11.02
C LEU A 34 4.95 -2.02 10.43
N SER A 35 4.27 -2.98 11.05
CA SER A 35 4.14 -4.31 10.46
C SER A 35 3.38 -4.29 9.14
N ILE A 36 3.64 -5.30 8.31
CA ILE A 36 2.86 -5.53 7.09
C ILE A 36 1.37 -5.73 7.38
N THR A 37 1.01 -6.23 8.56
CA THR A 37 -0.38 -6.39 9.00
C THR A 37 -1.09 -5.04 9.05
N ILE A 38 -0.43 -4.01 9.61
CA ILE A 38 -0.99 -2.65 9.65
C ILE A 38 -1.12 -2.05 8.25
N LEU A 39 -0.14 -2.27 7.37
CA LEU A 39 -0.23 -1.81 5.98
C LEU A 39 -1.38 -2.48 5.21
N ARG A 40 -1.63 -3.77 5.45
CA ARG A 40 -2.79 -4.48 4.86
C ARG A 40 -4.11 -3.94 5.38
N LEU A 41 -4.19 -3.65 6.68
CA LEU A 41 -5.36 -3.01 7.25
C LEU A 41 -5.59 -1.62 6.67
N TRP A 42 -4.51 -0.87 6.44
CA TRP A 42 -4.56 0.44 5.80
C TRP A 42 -5.13 0.39 4.38
N LEU A 43 -4.86 -0.67 3.61
CA LEU A 43 -5.50 -0.85 2.30
C LEU A 43 -7.03 -0.97 2.39
N THR A 44 -7.56 -1.59 3.45
CA THR A 44 -9.01 -1.59 3.72
C THR A 44 -9.52 -0.18 4.00
N TYR A 45 -8.79 0.61 4.80
CA TYR A 45 -9.15 2.01 5.04
C TYR A 45 -9.23 2.80 3.73
N LEU A 46 -8.22 2.66 2.85
CA LEU A 46 -8.19 3.36 1.56
C LEU A 46 -9.32 2.92 0.63
N ASN A 47 -9.72 1.64 0.68
CA ASN A 47 -10.86 1.15 -0.07
C ASN A 47 -12.19 1.75 0.42
N ARG A 48 -12.43 1.78 1.74
CA ARG A 48 -13.60 2.47 2.31
C ARG A 48 -13.57 3.96 1.95
N LEU A 49 -12.41 4.59 2.04
CA LEU A 49 -12.23 5.99 1.68
C LEU A 49 -12.56 6.23 0.20
N SER A 50 -12.06 5.39 -0.72
CA SER A 50 -12.30 5.56 -2.15
C SER A 50 -13.79 5.47 -2.48
N ILE A 51 -14.53 4.58 -1.82
CA ILE A 51 -16.00 4.49 -1.91
C ILE A 51 -16.64 5.77 -1.38
N ASN A 52 -16.27 6.20 -0.17
CA ASN A 52 -16.86 7.37 0.47
C ASN A 52 -16.67 8.67 -0.32
N VAL A 53 -15.56 8.81 -1.05
CA VAL A 53 -15.30 9.98 -1.90
C VAL A 53 -15.77 9.80 -3.35
N GLY A 54 -16.49 8.73 -3.67
CA GLY A 54 -17.03 8.47 -5.01
C GLY A 54 -16.00 8.11 -6.07
N LYS A 55 -14.89 7.48 -5.67
CA LYS A 55 -13.72 7.13 -6.50
C LYS A 55 -13.39 5.63 -6.45
N ASN A 56 -14.37 4.80 -6.14
CA ASN A 56 -14.23 3.35 -6.04
C ASN A 56 -13.79 2.71 -7.37
N ASP A 57 -14.08 3.33 -8.52
CA ASP A 57 -13.66 2.82 -9.84
C ASP A 57 -12.21 3.16 -10.19
N LEU A 58 -11.60 4.14 -9.52
CA LEU A 58 -10.26 4.60 -9.83
C LEU A 58 -9.17 3.68 -9.25
N TYR A 59 -9.37 3.18 -8.03
CA TYR A 59 -8.28 2.59 -7.24
C TYR A 59 -8.44 1.10 -6.99
N GLY A 60 -7.41 0.34 -7.35
CA GLY A 60 -7.15 -1.02 -6.89
C GLY A 60 -6.00 -1.05 -5.89
N PHE A 61 -6.01 -2.02 -4.97
CA PHE A 61 -5.03 -2.12 -3.91
C PHE A 61 -4.32 -3.48 -3.97
N ILE A 62 -3.00 -3.46 -4.11
CA ILE A 62 -2.16 -4.67 -4.18
C ILE A 62 -1.68 -5.00 -2.77
N ASP A 63 -2.01 -6.19 -2.28
CA ASP A 63 -1.60 -6.64 -0.95
C ASP A 63 -0.06 -6.78 -0.88
N PRO A 64 0.62 -6.06 0.03
CA PRO A 64 2.08 -6.07 0.15
C PRO A 64 2.66 -7.47 0.35
N CYS A 65 1.89 -8.41 0.92
CA CYS A 65 2.39 -9.77 1.23
C CYS A 65 2.81 -10.53 -0.03
N PHE A 66 2.14 -10.27 -1.16
CA PHE A 66 2.36 -11.01 -2.40
C PHE A 66 3.51 -10.45 -3.21
N ILE A 67 3.83 -9.17 -3.04
CA ILE A 67 4.95 -8.52 -3.74
C ILE A 67 6.23 -8.49 -2.90
N GLN A 68 6.15 -8.79 -1.60
CA GLN A 68 7.30 -8.92 -0.73
C GLN A 68 8.06 -10.25 -0.93
N SER A 69 7.44 -11.29 -1.52
CA SER A 69 8.06 -12.61 -1.65
C SER A 69 9.18 -12.62 -2.71
N GLN A 70 10.40 -12.27 -2.28
CA GLN A 70 11.63 -12.51 -3.04
C GLN A 70 11.81 -13.99 -3.44
N HIS A 71 11.08 -14.89 -2.78
CA HIS A 71 11.16 -16.33 -2.96
C HIS A 71 10.13 -16.91 -3.93
N ASP A 72 9.16 -16.13 -4.40
CA ASP A 72 8.08 -16.63 -5.28
C ASP A 72 7.56 -15.56 -6.26
N PRO A 73 8.37 -15.19 -7.26
CA PRO A 73 7.98 -14.20 -8.26
C PRO A 73 6.78 -14.66 -9.09
N THR A 74 6.65 -15.98 -9.37
CA THR A 74 5.55 -16.53 -10.15
C THR A 74 4.20 -16.31 -9.48
N ASN A 75 4.09 -16.58 -8.17
CA ASN A 75 2.85 -16.32 -7.44
C ASN A 75 2.56 -14.82 -7.27
N ALA A 76 3.60 -13.99 -7.13
CA ALA A 76 3.46 -12.54 -7.11
C ALA A 76 2.88 -12.01 -8.44
N GLU A 77 3.43 -12.48 -9.57
CA GLU A 77 2.96 -12.14 -10.92
C GLU A 77 1.51 -12.57 -11.14
N ALA A 78 1.18 -13.83 -10.82
CA ALA A 78 -0.17 -14.36 -10.93
C ALA A 78 -1.17 -13.60 -10.06
N TYR A 79 -0.79 -13.24 -8.83
CA TYR A 79 -1.62 -12.43 -7.95
C TYR A 79 -1.93 -11.06 -8.57
N ILE A 80 -0.91 -10.34 -9.06
CA ILE A 80 -1.11 -9.03 -9.70
C ILE A 80 -2.00 -9.18 -10.93
N GLN A 81 -1.75 -10.16 -11.80
CA GLN A 81 -2.54 -10.40 -13.02
C GLN A 81 -4.03 -10.66 -12.71
N ASN A 82 -4.32 -11.50 -11.73
CA ASN A 82 -5.68 -11.77 -11.29
C ASN A 82 -6.32 -10.51 -10.72
N LYS A 83 -5.59 -9.77 -9.86
CA LYS A 83 -6.07 -8.52 -9.27
C LYS A 83 -6.40 -7.43 -10.31
N LEU A 84 -5.58 -7.32 -11.36
CA LEU A 84 -5.84 -6.43 -12.50
C LEU A 84 -7.10 -6.85 -13.28
N SER A 85 -7.30 -8.15 -13.45
CA SER A 85 -8.42 -8.72 -14.20
C SER A 85 -9.74 -8.63 -13.44
N ASP A 86 -9.70 -8.81 -12.12
CA ASP A 86 -10.87 -8.83 -11.25
C ASP A 86 -11.34 -7.40 -10.93
N ASP A 87 -10.43 -6.52 -10.49
CA ASP A 87 -10.82 -5.20 -10.01
C ASP A 87 -11.05 -4.19 -11.16
N LYS A 88 -10.34 -4.35 -12.29
CA LYS A 88 -10.39 -3.48 -13.49
C LYS A 88 -10.34 -1.98 -13.19
N LYS A 89 -9.42 -1.58 -12.32
CA LYS A 89 -9.26 -0.19 -11.85
C LYS A 89 -8.30 0.59 -12.75
N GLU A 90 -8.39 1.91 -12.70
CA GLU A 90 -7.50 2.79 -13.48
C GLU A 90 -6.09 2.88 -12.88
N CYS A 91 -5.98 2.85 -11.56
CA CYS A 91 -4.75 3.03 -10.82
C CYS A 91 -4.63 1.97 -9.71
N TYR A 92 -3.49 1.31 -9.63
CA TYR A 92 -3.21 0.33 -8.58
C TYR A 92 -2.16 0.87 -7.61
N LEU A 93 -2.50 0.89 -6.32
CA LEU A 93 -1.60 1.27 -5.24
C LEU A 93 -1.01 0.01 -4.60
N ALA A 94 0.32 -0.07 -4.58
CA ALA A 94 1.06 -1.22 -4.10
C ALA A 94 2.07 -0.78 -3.04
N PRO A 95 1.67 -0.69 -1.75
CA PRO A 95 2.63 -0.45 -0.69
C PRO A 95 3.61 -1.62 -0.69
N TYR A 96 4.90 -1.34 -0.69
CA TYR A 96 5.94 -2.35 -0.59
C TYR A 96 6.54 -2.28 0.83
N HIS A 97 7.12 -3.36 1.33
CA HIS A 97 7.87 -3.38 2.59
C HIS A 97 8.98 -4.46 2.53
N ASN A 98 10.21 -4.14 2.93
CA ASN A 98 11.43 -4.95 2.74
C ASN A 98 12.29 -4.76 3.98
N LYS A 99 12.41 -5.84 4.76
CA LYS A 99 12.93 -5.83 6.13
C LYS A 99 14.46 -5.84 6.23
N GLN A 100 15.21 -5.69 5.14
CA GLN A 100 16.69 -5.71 5.13
C GLN A 100 17.33 -4.44 4.54
N ASN A 101 16.76 -3.29 4.86
CA ASN A 101 17.04 -2.00 4.25
C ASN A 101 16.40 -1.87 2.85
N ASN A 102 15.56 -0.85 2.74
CA ASN A 102 15.05 -0.19 1.53
C ASN A 102 13.88 -0.85 0.82
N VAL A 103 12.87 -0.02 0.64
CA VAL A 103 11.57 -0.33 0.06
C VAL A 103 11.20 0.75 -0.91
N VAL A 104 10.77 0.36 -2.10
CA VAL A 104 10.36 1.26 -3.15
C VAL A 104 9.09 0.74 -3.83
N PHE A 105 8.01 1.50 -3.80
CA PHE A 105 7.66 2.49 -4.82
C PHE A 105 6.65 3.46 -4.17
N LEU A 106 6.92 4.76 -4.27
CA LEU A 106 6.84 5.72 -3.14
C LEU A 106 7.89 5.40 -2.06
N CYS A 107 9.14 5.72 -2.36
CA CYS A 107 10.22 5.57 -1.40
C CYS A 107 10.44 6.92 -0.69
N SER A 108 10.09 7.00 0.59
CA SER A 108 10.45 8.09 1.50
C SER A 108 11.97 8.25 1.69
N LEU A 109 12.78 7.39 1.07
CA LEU A 109 14.25 7.48 1.03
C LEU A 109 14.78 7.80 -0.38
N GLU A 110 13.91 8.12 -1.35
CA GLU A 110 14.22 8.41 -2.76
C GLU A 110 15.04 7.31 -3.49
N ARG A 111 14.94 6.06 -3.02
CA ARG A 111 15.66 4.94 -3.64
C ARG A 111 14.88 4.40 -4.83
N LYS A 112 15.61 3.88 -5.81
CA LYS A 112 15.04 3.13 -6.95
C LYS A 112 14.67 1.71 -6.51
N PRO A 113 13.60 1.14 -7.09
CA PRO A 113 13.13 -0.17 -6.71
C PRO A 113 14.15 -1.24 -6.99
N ASP A 114 14.10 -2.27 -6.15
CA ASP A 114 14.89 -3.46 -6.35
C ASP A 114 14.54 -4.07 -7.72
N LYS A 115 15.53 -4.70 -8.36
CA LYS A 115 15.34 -5.27 -9.69
C LYS A 115 14.26 -6.36 -9.70
N ASN A 116 14.07 -7.07 -8.58
CA ASN A 116 13.06 -8.12 -8.48
C ASN A 116 11.64 -7.56 -8.53
N ILE A 117 11.35 -6.45 -7.82
CA ILE A 117 10.01 -5.85 -7.87
C ILE A 117 9.72 -5.24 -9.25
N ILE A 118 10.74 -4.66 -9.90
CA ILE A 118 10.60 -4.18 -11.28
C ILE A 118 10.23 -5.35 -12.20
N HIS A 119 10.95 -6.46 -12.08
CA HIS A 119 10.71 -7.65 -12.90
C HIS A 119 9.31 -8.22 -12.68
N ILE A 120 8.90 -8.43 -11.43
CA ILE A 120 7.57 -8.97 -11.08
C ILE A 120 6.46 -8.09 -11.67
N VAL A 121 6.54 -6.77 -11.51
CA VAL A 121 5.51 -5.86 -12.01
C VAL A 121 5.50 -5.81 -13.54
N ASP A 122 6.67 -5.73 -14.20
CA ASP A 122 6.77 -5.72 -15.66
C ASP A 122 6.22 -7.03 -16.27
N SER A 123 6.59 -8.19 -15.70
CA SER A 123 6.11 -9.51 -16.13
C SER A 123 4.61 -9.67 -15.91
N ALA A 124 4.10 -9.24 -14.75
CA ALA A 124 2.67 -9.28 -14.45
C ALA A 124 1.86 -8.45 -15.47
N LEU A 125 2.31 -7.24 -15.77
CA LEU A 125 1.65 -6.35 -16.74
C LEU A 125 1.73 -6.90 -18.16
N ASP A 126 2.86 -7.46 -18.58
CA ASP A 126 3.00 -8.10 -19.89
C ASP A 126 2.05 -9.29 -20.03
N GLY A 127 2.00 -10.18 -19.03
CA GLY A 127 1.07 -11.32 -19.02
C GLY A 127 -0.39 -10.89 -19.04
N TYR A 128 -0.76 -9.90 -18.24
CA TYR A 128 -2.11 -9.33 -18.24
C TYR A 128 -2.49 -8.77 -19.62
N HIS A 129 -1.62 -7.97 -20.25
CA HIS A 129 -1.90 -7.40 -21.57
C HIS A 129 -2.02 -8.45 -22.68
N LYS A 130 -1.18 -9.50 -22.63
CA LYS A 130 -1.29 -10.66 -23.54
C LYS A 130 -2.64 -11.35 -23.40
N LEU A 131 -3.12 -11.56 -22.17
CA LEU A 131 -4.45 -12.13 -21.92
C LEU A 131 -5.59 -11.25 -22.44
N GLN A 132 -5.42 -9.93 -22.45
CA GLN A 132 -6.37 -8.99 -23.06
C GLN A 132 -6.24 -8.89 -24.59
N GLY A 133 -5.31 -9.60 -25.22
CA GLY A 133 -5.06 -9.53 -26.66
C GLY A 133 -4.44 -8.20 -27.12
N VAL A 134 -3.86 -7.42 -26.20
CA VAL A 134 -3.27 -6.11 -26.50
C VAL A 134 -1.75 -6.17 -26.37
N GLN A 135 -1.04 -5.74 -27.41
CA GLN A 135 0.41 -5.57 -27.33
C GLN A 135 0.74 -4.13 -26.86
N LYS A 136 0.85 -3.94 -25.54
CA LYS A 136 1.24 -2.65 -24.96
C LYS A 136 2.76 -2.53 -24.82
N LYS A 137 3.26 -1.29 -24.92
CA LYS A 137 4.67 -0.97 -24.65
C LYS A 137 5.02 -1.26 -23.19
N LYS A 138 6.31 -1.50 -22.92
CA LYS A 138 6.83 -1.67 -21.56
C LYS A 138 6.36 -0.56 -20.63
N PRO A 139 6.06 -0.88 -19.35
CA PRO A 139 5.69 0.13 -18.36
C PRO A 139 6.74 1.23 -18.24
N THR A 140 6.31 2.46 -18.02
CA THR A 140 7.20 3.57 -17.70
C THR A 140 7.28 3.73 -16.18
N TRP A 141 8.49 3.62 -15.65
CA TRP A 141 8.76 3.79 -14.23
C TRP A 141 9.08 5.26 -13.93
N ILE A 142 8.31 5.89 -13.01
CA ILE A 142 8.47 7.29 -12.60
C ILE A 142 8.98 7.33 -11.15
N TYR A 143 10.05 8.08 -10.90
CA TYR A 143 10.63 8.23 -9.55
C TYR A 143 10.47 9.69 -9.08
N PRO A 144 9.32 10.06 -8.50
CA PRO A 144 9.13 11.44 -8.05
C PRO A 144 9.96 11.73 -6.80
N ILE A 145 10.33 12.99 -6.61
CA ILE A 145 10.92 13.47 -5.34
C ILE A 145 9.87 13.25 -4.24
N CYS A 146 10.22 12.52 -3.20
CA CYS A 146 9.32 12.18 -2.10
C CYS A 146 9.79 12.80 -0.80
N GLN A 147 8.84 13.08 0.09
CA GLN A 147 9.08 13.53 1.45
C GLN A 147 10.02 12.55 2.15
N ARG A 148 11.07 13.09 2.78
CA ARG A 148 12.11 12.27 3.42
C ARG A 148 11.78 12.02 4.88
N GLN A 149 11.86 10.76 5.28
CA GLN A 149 11.72 10.40 6.70
C GLN A 149 13.02 10.70 7.46
N PRO A 150 12.98 11.41 8.59
CA PRO A 150 14.13 11.57 9.46
C PRO A 150 14.49 10.27 10.17
N GLU A 151 13.49 9.50 10.63
CA GLU A 151 13.71 8.33 11.45
C GLU A 151 13.58 7.03 10.65
N SER A 152 14.31 5.98 11.03
CA SER A 152 14.34 4.72 10.27
C SER A 152 13.02 3.95 10.28
N TYR A 153 12.17 4.19 11.27
CA TYR A 153 10.92 3.46 11.50
C TYR A 153 9.70 4.05 10.79
N GLU A 154 9.82 5.20 10.13
CA GLU A 154 8.65 5.96 9.68
C GLU A 154 8.10 5.59 8.29
N SER A 155 8.77 4.68 7.60
CA SER A 155 8.48 4.34 6.19
C SER A 155 7.03 3.93 5.98
N GLY A 156 6.48 3.16 6.91
CA GLY A 156 5.06 2.77 6.89
C GLY A 156 4.11 3.97 7.02
N TYR A 157 4.39 4.92 7.92
CA TYR A 157 3.54 6.10 8.08
C TYR A 157 3.58 7.01 6.85
N TYR A 158 4.76 7.17 6.23
CA TYR A 158 4.90 7.93 4.98
C TYR A 158 4.08 7.30 3.85
N ILE A 159 4.12 5.97 3.71
CA ILE A 159 3.25 5.23 2.78
C ILE A 159 1.77 5.53 3.08
N MET A 160 1.36 5.51 4.35
CA MET A 160 -0.01 5.81 4.74
C MET A 160 -0.42 7.24 4.35
N ILE A 161 0.42 8.24 4.63
CA ILE A 161 0.15 9.66 4.32
C ILE A 161 0.07 9.88 2.80
N HIS A 162 1.03 9.36 2.03
CA HIS A 162 0.99 9.51 0.57
C HIS A 162 -0.25 8.87 -0.05
N THR A 163 -0.58 7.65 0.36
CA THR A 163 -1.75 6.94 -0.18
C THR A 163 -3.05 7.60 0.27
N LEU A 164 -3.12 8.16 1.49
CA LEU A 164 -4.24 9.00 1.93
C LEU A 164 -4.42 10.20 0.99
N ASN A 165 -3.34 10.93 0.72
CA ASN A 165 -3.37 12.14 -0.11
C ASN A 165 -3.77 11.82 -1.55
N ILE A 166 -3.24 10.73 -2.11
CA ILE A 166 -3.58 10.25 -3.46
C ILE A 166 -5.09 9.96 -3.57
N VAL A 167 -5.61 9.10 -2.69
CA VAL A 167 -7.02 8.66 -2.76
C VAL A 167 -7.97 9.81 -2.43
N SER A 168 -7.67 10.59 -1.40
CA SER A 168 -8.48 11.77 -1.02
C SER A 168 -8.57 12.76 -2.17
N ALA A 169 -7.45 13.07 -2.84
CA ALA A 169 -7.40 14.01 -3.95
C ALA A 169 -7.86 13.42 -5.29
N GLY A 170 -7.95 12.09 -5.44
CA GLY A 170 -8.35 11.46 -6.71
C GLY A 170 -7.26 11.55 -7.78
N ILE A 171 -6.00 11.51 -7.36
CA ILE A 171 -4.86 11.60 -8.26
C ILE A 171 -4.56 10.21 -8.86
N ILE A 172 -4.47 10.15 -10.19
CA ILE A 172 -4.05 8.95 -10.93
C ILE A 172 -2.88 9.21 -11.90
N ASN A 173 -2.58 10.48 -12.19
CA ASN A 173 -1.53 10.89 -13.15
C ASN A 173 -0.85 12.23 -12.81
N LEU A 174 -1.38 13.02 -11.86
CA LEU A 174 -0.83 14.30 -11.41
C LEU A 174 0.03 14.13 -10.14
N TRP A 175 1.02 13.25 -10.22
CA TRP A 175 1.85 12.84 -9.08
C TRP A 175 2.51 14.00 -8.33
N MET A 176 2.89 15.07 -9.05
CA MET A 176 3.49 16.28 -8.47
C MET A 176 2.56 17.09 -7.54
N LYS A 177 1.27 16.72 -7.43
CA LYS A 177 0.38 17.30 -6.41
C LYS A 177 0.54 16.66 -5.03
N VAL A 178 1.10 15.45 -4.96
CA VAL A 178 1.39 14.73 -3.71
C VAL A 178 2.89 14.71 -3.43
N PHE A 179 3.68 14.62 -4.50
CA PHE A 179 5.14 14.53 -4.49
C PHE A 179 5.78 15.81 -5.01
N GLY A 180 7.08 15.97 -4.82
CA GLY A 180 7.84 17.16 -5.23
C GLY A 180 8.32 18.02 -4.06
N ASN A 181 7.90 17.69 -2.84
CA ASN A 181 8.43 18.28 -1.62
C ASN A 181 9.26 17.23 -0.86
N PRO A 182 10.58 17.45 -0.66
CA PRO A 182 11.41 16.52 0.10
C PRO A 182 11.30 16.71 1.62
N GLU A 183 10.63 17.78 2.10
CA GLU A 183 10.52 18.06 3.53
C GLU A 183 9.79 16.94 4.27
N PRO A 184 10.21 16.61 5.51
CA PRO A 184 9.53 15.63 6.33
C PRO A 184 8.07 15.99 6.57
N PHE A 185 7.23 14.95 6.71
CA PHE A 185 5.91 15.14 7.28
C PHE A 185 6.03 15.58 8.75
N GLN A 186 5.07 16.40 9.17
CA GLN A 186 4.99 16.85 10.55
C GLN A 186 4.39 15.75 11.44
N GLU A 187 4.72 15.79 12.74
CA GLU A 187 4.24 14.77 13.71
C GLU A 187 2.71 14.66 13.73
N ASP A 188 1.98 15.75 13.53
CA ASP A 188 0.51 15.74 13.48
C ASP A 188 -0.03 14.98 12.25
N GLU A 189 0.68 14.99 11.12
CA GLU A 189 0.35 14.18 9.94
C GLU A 189 0.54 12.68 10.23
N LEU A 190 1.62 12.31 10.93
CA LEU A 190 1.86 10.93 11.38
C LEU A 190 0.79 10.50 12.40
N VAL A 191 0.46 11.34 13.37
CA VAL A 191 -0.64 11.10 14.32
C VAL A 191 -1.96 10.91 13.59
N ASN A 192 -2.24 11.71 12.55
CA ASN A 192 -3.50 11.64 11.81
C ASN A 192 -3.73 10.26 11.17
N VAL A 193 -2.74 9.72 10.46
CA VAL A 193 -2.88 8.40 9.83
C VAL A 193 -2.98 7.28 10.86
N ARG A 194 -2.29 7.41 12.01
CA ARG A 194 -2.41 6.46 13.13
C ARG A 194 -3.81 6.45 13.71
N GLN A 195 -4.39 7.63 13.97
CA GLN A 195 -5.76 7.75 14.50
C GLN A 195 -6.80 7.20 13.52
N ARG A 196 -6.65 7.46 12.22
CA ARG A 196 -7.54 6.90 11.18
C ARG A 196 -7.47 5.37 11.13
N CYS A 197 -6.26 4.81 11.18
CA CYS A 197 -6.08 3.36 11.22
C CYS A 197 -6.62 2.75 12.51
N ALA A 198 -6.40 3.38 13.65
CA ALA A 198 -6.96 2.95 14.93
C ALA A 198 -8.49 2.99 14.94
N SER A 199 -9.09 4.02 14.34
CA SER A 199 -10.55 4.12 14.20
C SER A 199 -11.11 2.96 13.38
N LEU A 200 -10.45 2.58 12.27
CA LEU A 200 -10.83 1.40 11.50
C LEU A 200 -10.77 0.10 12.34
N ILE A 201 -9.75 -0.08 13.18
CA ILE A 201 -9.65 -1.23 14.08
C ILE A 201 -10.86 -1.27 15.03
N LEU A 202 -11.24 -0.12 15.58
CA LEU A 202 -12.39 -0.02 16.48
C LEU A 202 -13.70 -0.35 15.76
N ASP A 203 -13.91 0.13 14.54
CA ASP A 203 -15.10 -0.19 13.73
C ASP A 203 -15.25 -1.71 13.58
N PHE A 204 -14.16 -2.40 13.25
CA PHE A 204 -14.16 -3.86 13.13
C PHE A 204 -14.50 -4.59 14.44
N ILE A 205 -13.96 -4.11 15.57
CA ILE A 205 -14.19 -4.73 16.88
C ILE A 205 -15.64 -4.49 17.34
N GLN A 206 -16.19 -3.31 17.05
CA GLN A 206 -17.52 -2.91 17.46
C GLN A 206 -18.62 -3.43 16.52
N GLY A 207 -18.24 -3.94 15.34
CA GLY A 207 -19.17 -4.43 14.32
C GLY A 207 -19.95 -3.31 13.63
N VAL A 208 -19.32 -2.14 13.49
CA VAL A 208 -19.90 -0.92 12.87
C VAL A 208 -19.50 -0.82 11.41
#